data_AF-A0A0H3KSM5-F1
#
_entry.id   AF-A0A0H3KSM5-F1
#
_cell.length_a   1.000
_cell.length_b   1.000
_cell.length_c   1.000
_cell.angle_alpha   90.00
_cell.angle_beta   90.00
_cell.angle_gamma   90.00
#
_symmetry.space_group_name_H-M   'P 1'
#
loop_
_entity.id
_entity.type
_entity.pdbx_description
1 polymer ?
#
loop_
_entity_poly.entity_id
_entity_poly.type
_entity_poly.pdbx_seq_one_letter_code
_entity_poly.pdbx_strand_id
1 'polypeptide(L)'
;MGWLEPSTTPDELKNAGLKEKGQLSGVIKSSVGFLIARLDDIIPEQVKPLADVRSEVADEVKQEKAVDAFYKLQQKVSEAASNDNESLAGAEQASGMKATETGWFSRDDVPKDLDFDAVKQAIFNGGLVGQNGAPGNNSDIISVDGDRAFVLRISEHKPEAVEPLEKVKAQIIDTLKHDKATQQAKAQADKLLADLKAGKQDVLKAAGLTLSASKTVDRNTQDPVAQAAFNLPQPEDNKPSWGVSEDMQGNVVLVAVDKVSTGTMPQAQINEMVKGVTQNNAQLAFEALLQNLRKEAKIKYGAAAQQMQ
;
A
#
# COMPACT_ATOMS: atom_id res chain seq x y z
N MET A 1 20.24 -43.76 -22.26
CA MET A 1 19.98 -42.45 -22.89
C MET A 1 18.57 -41.94 -22.64
N GLY A 2 17.69 -42.71 -21.99
CA GLY A 2 16.33 -42.26 -21.71
C GLY A 2 15.48 -42.15 -22.97
N TRP A 3 14.31 -41.52 -22.85
CA TRP A 3 13.48 -41.16 -23.99
C TRP A 3 14.10 -40.00 -24.74
N LEU A 4 14.20 -40.12 -26.06
CA LEU A 4 14.72 -39.09 -26.94
C LEU A 4 13.62 -38.72 -27.94
N GLU A 5 13.40 -37.43 -28.13
CA GLU A 5 12.47 -36.93 -29.14
C GLU A 5 13.17 -36.91 -30.51
N PRO A 6 12.42 -36.99 -31.63
CA PRO A 6 13.02 -36.88 -32.97
C PRO A 6 13.82 -35.59 -33.16
N SER A 7 13.43 -34.49 -32.52
CA SER A 7 14.13 -33.19 -32.57
C SER A 7 15.49 -33.21 -31.83
N THR A 8 15.59 -33.99 -30.75
CA THR A 8 16.75 -34.02 -29.83
C THR A 8 17.63 -35.25 -30.01
N THR A 9 17.23 -36.21 -30.85
CA THR A 9 18.02 -37.41 -31.15
C THR A 9 19.21 -37.05 -32.06
N PRO A 10 20.46 -37.39 -31.68
CA PRO A 10 21.63 -37.22 -32.54
C PRO A 10 21.49 -37.89 -33.91
N ASP A 11 22.00 -37.25 -34.96
CA ASP A 11 21.83 -37.71 -36.33
C ASP A 11 22.48 -39.08 -36.58
N GLU A 12 23.57 -39.39 -35.89
CA GLU A 12 24.23 -40.70 -35.99
C GLU A 12 23.32 -41.85 -35.52
N LEU A 13 22.44 -41.58 -34.55
CA LEU A 13 21.43 -42.54 -34.07
C LEU A 13 20.20 -42.59 -34.97
N LYS A 14 19.75 -41.44 -35.50
CA LYS A 14 18.65 -41.40 -36.50
C LYS A 14 19.01 -42.21 -37.75
N ASN A 15 20.24 -42.06 -38.23
CA ASN A 15 20.73 -42.73 -39.43
C ASN A 15 20.92 -44.25 -39.24
N ALA A 16 20.93 -44.74 -38.00
CA ALA A 16 21.00 -46.18 -37.71
C ALA A 16 19.72 -46.94 -38.07
N GLY A 17 18.62 -46.23 -38.39
CA GLY A 17 17.42 -46.82 -38.96
C GLY A 17 16.70 -47.82 -38.05
N LEU A 18 16.83 -47.65 -36.74
CA LEU A 18 16.14 -48.48 -35.75
C LEU A 18 14.64 -48.20 -35.77
N LYS A 19 13.83 -49.24 -35.96
CA LYS A 19 12.37 -49.16 -36.08
C LYS A 19 11.63 -50.16 -35.19
N GLU A 20 12.29 -51.24 -34.79
CA GLU A 20 11.66 -52.31 -34.03
C GLU A 20 12.17 -52.34 -32.59
N LYS A 21 11.25 -52.62 -31.65
CA LYS A 21 11.59 -52.79 -30.24
C LYS A 21 12.59 -53.94 -30.06
N GLY A 22 13.68 -53.67 -29.36
CA GLY A 22 14.78 -54.59 -29.15
C GLY A 22 15.81 -54.63 -30.29
N GLN A 23 15.61 -53.91 -31.39
CA GLN A 23 16.53 -53.88 -32.52
C GLN A 23 17.87 -53.25 -32.12
N LEU A 24 18.97 -53.95 -32.43
CA LEU A 24 20.33 -53.45 -32.30
C LEU A 24 20.78 -52.81 -33.61
N SER A 25 21.50 -51.69 -33.52
CA SER A 25 22.10 -51.05 -34.68
C SER A 25 23.31 -51.84 -35.18
N GLY A 26 23.73 -51.55 -36.42
CA GLY A 26 25.11 -51.81 -36.81
C GLY A 26 26.10 -50.96 -35.99
N VAL A 27 27.39 -51.07 -36.30
CA VAL A 27 28.43 -50.24 -35.69
C VAL A 27 28.27 -48.80 -36.20
N ILE A 28 27.86 -47.89 -35.33
CA ILE A 28 27.70 -46.47 -35.61
C ILE A 28 29.04 -45.77 -35.34
N LYS A 29 29.56 -45.06 -36.33
CA LYS A 29 30.74 -44.21 -36.16
C LYS A 29 30.30 -42.86 -35.57
N SER A 30 30.81 -42.54 -34.40
CA SER A 30 30.59 -41.28 -33.69
C SER A 30 31.90 -40.52 -33.50
N SER A 31 31.81 -39.24 -33.15
CA SER A 31 32.96 -38.39 -32.81
C SER A 31 33.80 -38.95 -31.65
N VAL A 32 33.21 -39.79 -30.79
CA VAL A 32 33.85 -40.40 -29.62
C VAL A 32 34.29 -41.86 -29.85
N GLY A 33 34.17 -42.39 -31.08
CA GLY A 33 34.54 -43.77 -31.41
C GLY A 33 33.40 -44.55 -32.05
N PHE A 34 33.29 -45.84 -31.73
CA PHE A 34 32.27 -46.72 -32.29
C PHE A 34 31.21 -47.05 -31.25
N LEU A 35 29.94 -46.92 -31.62
CA LEU A 35 28.78 -47.14 -30.75
C LEU A 35 27.88 -48.23 -31.34
N ILE A 36 27.19 -48.96 -30.47
CA ILE A 36 26.07 -49.83 -30.83
C ILE A 36 24.89 -49.38 -29.98
N ALA A 37 23.78 -49.04 -30.62
CA ALA A 37 22.55 -48.61 -29.97
C ALA A 37 21.50 -49.71 -30.05
N ARG A 38 20.66 -49.81 -29.02
CA ARG A 38 19.47 -50.65 -29.03
C ARG A 38 18.25 -49.76 -28.89
N LEU A 39 17.23 -49.99 -29.69
CA LEU A 39 15.93 -49.35 -29.52
C LEU A 39 15.16 -50.12 -28.44
N ASP A 40 15.16 -49.59 -27.22
CA ASP A 40 14.50 -50.27 -26.09
C ASP A 40 12.98 -50.22 -26.18
N ASP A 41 12.40 -49.12 -26.68
CA ASP A 41 10.96 -48.97 -26.87
C ASP A 41 10.62 -47.75 -27.76
N ILE A 42 9.39 -47.68 -28.27
CA ILE A 42 8.86 -46.52 -29.00
C ILE A 42 7.56 -46.07 -28.34
N ILE A 43 7.52 -44.83 -27.84
CA ILE A 43 6.26 -44.17 -27.47
C ILE A 43 5.81 -43.33 -28.67
N PRO A 44 4.62 -43.59 -29.23
CA PRO A 44 4.03 -42.72 -30.24
C PRO A 44 3.82 -41.31 -29.67
N GLU A 45 4.11 -40.29 -30.47
CA GLU A 45 3.77 -38.91 -30.11
C GLU A 45 2.27 -38.80 -29.85
N GLN A 46 1.92 -38.27 -28.68
CA GLN A 46 0.53 -37.98 -28.33
C GLN A 46 0.24 -36.53 -28.67
N VAL A 47 -0.32 -36.30 -29.86
CA VAL A 47 -0.91 -35.00 -30.21
C VAL A 47 -2.30 -34.91 -29.60
N LYS A 48 -2.60 -33.80 -28.91
CA LYS A 48 -3.98 -33.51 -28.49
C LYS A 48 -4.81 -33.23 -29.75
N PRO A 49 -5.87 -34.01 -30.03
CA PRO A 49 -6.77 -33.72 -31.14
C PRO A 49 -7.32 -32.29 -31.04
N LEU A 50 -7.46 -31.61 -32.18
CA LEU A 50 -8.08 -30.28 -32.20
C LEU A 50 -9.46 -30.30 -31.54
N ALA A 51 -10.22 -31.39 -31.66
CA ALA A 51 -11.52 -31.54 -31.02
C ALA A 51 -11.46 -31.35 -29.49
N ASP A 52 -10.38 -31.78 -28.85
CA ASP A 52 -10.22 -31.76 -27.40
C ASP A 52 -9.75 -30.39 -26.89
N VAL A 53 -9.15 -29.56 -27.76
CA VAL A 53 -8.64 -28.22 -27.44
C VAL A 53 -9.35 -27.10 -28.22
N ARG A 54 -10.41 -27.43 -28.99
CA ARG A 54 -11.05 -26.50 -29.92
C ARG A 54 -11.60 -25.27 -29.23
N SER A 55 -12.19 -25.44 -28.04
CA SER A 55 -12.75 -24.33 -27.27
C SER A 55 -11.66 -23.39 -26.77
N GLU A 56 -10.58 -23.94 -26.23
CA GLU A 56 -9.43 -23.18 -25.72
C GLU A 56 -8.79 -22.36 -26.85
N VAL A 57 -8.50 -23.00 -27.98
CA VAL A 57 -7.95 -22.31 -29.17
C VAL A 57 -8.93 -21.28 -29.72
N ALA A 58 -10.23 -21.57 -29.75
CA ALA A 58 -11.22 -20.61 -30.22
C ALA A 58 -11.31 -19.37 -29.32
N ASP A 59 -11.16 -19.54 -28.02
CA ASP A 59 -11.21 -18.43 -27.07
C ASP A 59 -9.92 -17.61 -27.10
N GLU A 60 -8.76 -18.25 -27.27
CA GLU A 60 -7.47 -17.57 -27.50
C GLU A 60 -7.50 -16.74 -28.79
N VAL A 61 -7.94 -17.31 -29.91
CA VAL A 61 -8.06 -16.58 -31.18
C VAL A 61 -9.05 -15.43 -31.08
N LYS A 62 -10.18 -15.60 -30.38
CA LYS A 62 -11.13 -14.49 -30.15
C LYS A 62 -10.47 -13.37 -29.34
N GLN A 63 -9.72 -13.71 -28.30
CA GLN A 63 -9.03 -12.73 -27.47
C GLN A 63 -8.00 -11.96 -28.29
N GLU A 64 -7.16 -12.65 -29.08
CA GLU A 64 -6.20 -12.00 -29.99
C GLU A 64 -6.90 -11.05 -30.96
N LYS A 65 -7.99 -11.49 -31.59
CA LYS A 65 -8.78 -10.65 -32.52
C LYS A 65 -9.41 -9.44 -31.83
N ALA A 66 -9.88 -9.60 -30.60
CA ALA A 66 -10.44 -8.50 -29.82
C ALA A 66 -9.37 -7.47 -29.47
N VAL A 67 -8.19 -7.90 -29.06
CA VAL A 67 -7.04 -7.03 -28.76
C VAL A 67 -6.58 -6.28 -30.01
N ASP A 68 -6.42 -6.97 -31.14
CA ASP A 68 -6.10 -6.35 -32.43
C ASP A 68 -7.12 -5.29 -32.85
N ALA A 69 -8.42 -5.59 -32.69
CA ALA A 69 -9.50 -4.67 -33.01
C ALA A 69 -9.49 -3.45 -32.08
N PHE A 70 -9.24 -3.66 -30.78
CA PHE A 70 -9.16 -2.61 -29.78
C PHE A 70 -8.00 -1.64 -30.06
N TYR A 71 -6.79 -2.14 -30.35
CA TYR A 71 -5.67 -1.26 -30.71
C TYR A 71 -5.91 -0.48 -32.01
N LYS A 72 -6.52 -1.10 -33.02
CA LYS A 72 -6.91 -0.38 -34.26
C LYS A 72 -7.94 0.71 -33.99
N LEU A 73 -8.90 0.44 -33.09
CA LEU A 73 -9.90 1.42 -32.70
C LEU A 73 -9.24 2.58 -31.94
N GLN A 74 -8.37 2.28 -30.98
CA GLN A 74 -7.59 3.29 -30.27
C GLN A 74 -6.84 4.20 -31.24
N GLN A 75 -6.10 3.63 -32.20
CA GLN A 75 -5.36 4.44 -33.17
C GLN A 75 -6.28 5.38 -33.96
N LYS A 76 -7.43 4.90 -34.45
CA LYS A 76 -8.41 5.74 -35.17
C LYS A 76 -8.98 6.85 -34.28
N VAL A 77 -9.29 6.54 -33.03
CA VAL A 77 -9.82 7.51 -32.06
C VAL A 77 -8.77 8.56 -31.74
N SER A 78 -7.51 8.16 -31.56
CA SER A 78 -6.39 9.06 -31.34
C SER A 78 -6.18 10.00 -32.54
N GLU A 79 -6.13 9.46 -33.76
CA GLU A 79 -6.00 10.26 -34.98
C GLU A 79 -7.17 11.24 -35.12
N ALA A 80 -8.40 10.81 -34.83
CA ALA A 80 -9.56 11.68 -34.90
C ALA A 80 -9.57 12.78 -33.83
N ALA A 81 -9.13 12.47 -32.61
CA ALA A 81 -9.00 13.44 -31.52
C ALA A 81 -7.88 14.46 -31.77
N SER A 82 -6.76 14.06 -32.36
CA SER A 82 -5.65 14.97 -32.69
C SER A 82 -5.95 15.88 -33.89
N ASN A 83 -6.88 15.49 -34.77
CA ASN A 83 -7.27 16.28 -35.94
C ASN A 83 -8.23 17.43 -35.59
N ASP A 84 -8.94 17.37 -34.47
CA ASP A 84 -9.86 18.40 -33.99
C ASP A 84 -9.53 18.74 -32.53
N ASN A 85 -8.74 19.79 -32.32
CA ASN A 85 -8.35 20.24 -30.97
C ASN A 85 -9.40 21.12 -30.29
N GLU A 86 -10.58 21.30 -30.86
CA GLU A 86 -11.66 22.09 -30.27
C GLU A 86 -12.81 21.22 -29.74
N SER A 87 -12.87 19.96 -30.17
CA SER A 87 -13.97 19.04 -29.85
C SER A 87 -13.51 17.57 -29.80
N LEU A 88 -14.32 16.72 -29.16
CA LEU A 88 -14.18 15.26 -29.22
C LEU A 88 -15.09 14.62 -30.29
N ALA A 89 -15.80 15.41 -31.09
CA ALA A 89 -16.77 14.90 -32.06
C ALA A 89 -16.17 13.87 -33.06
N GLY A 90 -14.93 14.10 -33.53
CA GLY A 90 -14.24 13.13 -34.37
C GLY A 90 -13.96 11.81 -33.65
N ALA A 91 -13.53 11.87 -32.40
CA ALA A 91 -13.31 10.70 -31.55
C ALA A 91 -14.61 9.96 -31.22
N GLU A 92 -15.71 10.68 -31.00
CA GLU A 92 -17.04 10.09 -30.82
C GLU A 92 -17.46 9.29 -32.06
N GLN A 93 -17.29 9.87 -33.25
CA GLN A 93 -17.64 9.21 -34.50
C GLN A 93 -16.75 7.99 -34.76
N ALA A 94 -15.45 8.08 -34.46
CA ALA A 94 -14.49 6.99 -34.64
C ALA A 94 -14.75 5.82 -33.68
N SER A 95 -15.10 6.12 -32.42
CA SER A 95 -15.38 5.12 -31.39
C SER A 95 -16.81 4.57 -31.42
N GLY A 96 -17.76 5.34 -31.97
CA GLY A 96 -19.20 5.08 -31.82
C GLY A 96 -19.73 5.38 -30.41
N MET A 97 -18.93 6.00 -29.55
CA MET A 97 -19.29 6.36 -28.17
C MET A 97 -19.49 7.87 -28.03
N LYS A 98 -20.32 8.29 -27.08
CA LYS A 98 -20.52 9.71 -26.76
C LYS A 98 -19.63 10.13 -25.61
N ALA A 99 -19.00 11.30 -25.75
CA ALA A 99 -18.23 11.92 -24.69
C ALA A 99 -19.19 12.29 -23.55
N THR A 100 -18.73 12.10 -22.32
CA THR A 100 -19.47 12.48 -21.12
C THR A 100 -18.72 13.61 -20.43
N GLU A 101 -19.41 14.70 -20.15
CA GLU A 101 -18.88 15.82 -19.39
C GLU A 101 -19.09 15.58 -17.89
N THR A 102 -18.04 15.81 -17.10
CA THR A 102 -18.10 15.67 -15.65
C THR A 102 -18.58 16.96 -14.98
N GLY A 103 -18.94 16.88 -13.70
CA GLY A 103 -19.01 18.07 -12.85
C GLY A 103 -17.63 18.66 -12.54
N TRP A 104 -17.60 19.73 -11.75
CA TRP A 104 -16.36 20.29 -11.20
C TRP A 104 -15.73 19.33 -10.19
N PHE A 105 -14.42 19.15 -10.27
CA PHE A 105 -13.66 18.36 -9.30
C PHE A 105 -12.25 18.95 -9.10
N SER A 106 -11.64 18.62 -7.96
CA SER A 106 -10.25 18.96 -7.65
C SER A 106 -9.35 17.72 -7.74
N ARG A 107 -8.04 17.91 -7.54
CA ARG A 107 -7.08 16.80 -7.47
C ARG A 107 -7.40 15.82 -6.32
N ASP A 108 -8.06 16.29 -5.27
CA ASP A 108 -8.36 15.52 -4.06
C ASP A 108 -9.73 14.81 -4.13
N ASP A 109 -10.58 15.15 -5.10
CA ASP A 109 -11.95 14.63 -5.24
C ASP A 109 -12.26 14.23 -6.69
N VAL A 110 -11.39 13.40 -7.28
CA VAL A 110 -11.56 12.94 -8.66
C VAL A 110 -12.73 11.94 -8.76
N PRO A 111 -13.64 12.08 -9.75
CA PRO A 111 -14.72 11.11 -9.96
C PRO A 111 -14.20 9.69 -10.13
N LYS A 112 -14.90 8.70 -9.53
CA LYS A 112 -14.48 7.29 -9.55
C LYS A 112 -14.26 6.72 -10.94
N ASP A 113 -15.03 7.17 -11.93
CA ASP A 113 -14.90 6.71 -13.31
C ASP A 113 -13.59 7.17 -13.99
N LEU A 114 -12.92 8.17 -13.39
CA LEU A 114 -11.64 8.75 -13.83
C LEU A 114 -10.50 8.51 -12.83
N ASP A 115 -10.75 7.77 -11.75
CA ASP A 115 -9.77 7.54 -10.68
C ASP A 115 -8.73 6.47 -11.07
N PHE A 116 -7.95 6.78 -12.10
CA PHE A 116 -6.78 6.03 -12.55
C PHE A 116 -5.57 6.94 -12.49
N ASP A 117 -4.43 6.44 -12.01
CA ASP A 117 -3.24 7.27 -11.85
C ASP A 117 -2.76 7.89 -13.17
N ALA A 118 -2.81 7.12 -14.27
CA ALA A 118 -2.48 7.63 -15.60
C ALA A 118 -3.42 8.76 -16.07
N VAL A 119 -4.72 8.63 -15.77
CA VAL A 119 -5.74 9.65 -16.10
C VAL A 119 -5.54 10.90 -15.24
N LYS A 120 -5.34 10.76 -13.93
CA LYS A 120 -5.05 11.88 -13.02
C LYS A 120 -3.78 12.61 -13.44
N GLN A 121 -2.74 11.89 -13.82
CA GLN A 121 -1.51 12.49 -14.34
C GLN A 121 -1.76 13.28 -15.62
N ALA A 122 -2.53 12.73 -16.57
CA ALA A 122 -2.86 13.44 -17.79
C ALA A 122 -3.66 14.73 -17.51
N ILE A 123 -4.69 14.66 -16.66
CA ILE A 123 -5.55 15.81 -16.31
C ILE A 123 -4.74 16.92 -15.63
N PHE A 124 -3.97 16.59 -14.59
CA PHE A 124 -3.38 17.61 -13.71
C PHE A 124 -1.91 17.91 -13.98
N ASN A 125 -1.19 17.04 -14.70
CA ASN A 125 0.24 17.19 -14.99
C ASN A 125 0.55 17.10 -16.50
N GLY A 126 -0.40 16.69 -17.34
CA GLY A 126 -0.19 16.35 -18.75
C GLY A 126 -0.38 17.50 -19.74
N GLY A 127 -0.52 18.75 -19.28
CA GLY A 127 -0.61 19.91 -20.18
C GLY A 127 -1.93 20.01 -20.96
N LEU A 128 -2.99 19.31 -20.54
CA LEU A 128 -4.33 19.41 -21.16
C LEU A 128 -5.01 20.76 -20.89
N VAL A 129 -4.52 21.50 -19.90
CA VAL A 129 -4.89 22.89 -19.66
C VAL A 129 -3.96 23.77 -20.51
N GLY A 130 -4.55 24.56 -21.39
CA GLY A 130 -3.85 25.52 -22.23
C GLY A 130 -3.34 26.74 -21.45
N GLN A 131 -2.74 27.69 -22.16
CA GLN A 131 -2.21 28.91 -21.55
C GLN A 131 -3.31 29.67 -20.79
N ASN A 132 -2.95 30.20 -19.61
CA ASN A 132 -3.85 30.97 -18.74
C ASN A 132 -5.13 30.22 -18.30
N GLY A 133 -5.12 28.88 -18.30
CA GLY A 133 -6.29 28.10 -17.88
C GLY A 133 -7.35 27.90 -18.96
N ALA A 134 -7.08 28.24 -20.21
CA ALA A 134 -7.98 27.93 -21.31
C ALA A 134 -8.03 26.42 -21.60
N PRO A 135 -9.10 25.88 -22.19
CA PRO A 135 -9.10 24.53 -22.77
C PRO A 135 -7.89 24.31 -23.69
N GLY A 136 -7.10 23.29 -23.41
CA GLY A 136 -5.95 22.90 -24.24
C GLY A 136 -6.36 21.95 -25.36
N ASN A 137 -5.37 21.25 -25.92
CA ASN A 137 -5.60 20.18 -26.88
C ASN A 137 -6.26 18.98 -26.20
N ASN A 138 -6.85 18.11 -27.01
CA ASN A 138 -7.28 16.81 -26.53
C ASN A 138 -6.07 16.00 -26.05
N SER A 139 -6.30 15.09 -25.10
CA SER A 139 -5.25 14.18 -24.64
C SER A 139 -4.88 13.18 -25.73
N ASP A 140 -3.65 12.69 -25.69
CA ASP A 140 -3.33 11.41 -26.30
C ASP A 140 -4.19 10.29 -25.67
N ILE A 141 -4.21 9.11 -26.28
CA ILE A 141 -4.86 7.96 -25.67
C ILE A 141 -4.14 7.58 -24.37
N ILE A 142 -4.92 7.53 -23.30
CA ILE A 142 -4.49 7.10 -21.98
C ILE A 142 -5.01 5.69 -21.78
N SER A 143 -4.14 4.69 -21.92
CA SER A 143 -4.47 3.31 -21.57
C SER A 143 -4.33 3.12 -20.07
N VAL A 144 -5.29 2.43 -19.45
CA VAL A 144 -5.26 2.07 -18.03
C VAL A 144 -5.29 0.55 -17.88
N ASP A 145 -5.03 0.06 -16.67
CA ASP A 145 -5.10 -1.36 -16.39
C ASP A 145 -6.48 -1.95 -16.73
N GLY A 146 -6.45 -3.14 -17.33
CA GLY A 146 -7.63 -3.84 -17.83
C GLY A 146 -7.85 -3.60 -19.33
N ASP A 147 -9.08 -3.28 -19.69
CA ASP A 147 -9.60 -3.23 -21.06
C ASP A 147 -10.08 -1.83 -21.47
N ARG A 148 -9.52 -0.78 -20.84
CA ARG A 148 -10.01 0.60 -20.98
C ARG A 148 -8.94 1.56 -21.48
N ALA A 149 -9.40 2.51 -22.29
CA ALA A 149 -8.60 3.63 -22.78
C ALA A 149 -9.46 4.90 -22.79
N PHE A 150 -8.83 6.02 -22.49
CA PHE A 150 -9.48 7.32 -22.37
C PHE A 150 -8.87 8.32 -23.36
N VAL A 151 -9.73 9.20 -23.87
CA VAL A 151 -9.36 10.46 -24.51
C VAL A 151 -10.14 11.55 -23.80
N LEU A 152 -9.44 12.59 -23.38
CA LEU A 152 -9.97 13.62 -22.50
C LEU A 152 -9.78 15.01 -23.13
N ARG A 153 -10.70 15.91 -22.81
CA ARG A 153 -10.60 17.33 -23.12
C ARG A 153 -11.00 18.12 -21.88
N ILE A 154 -10.23 19.14 -21.54
CA ILE A 154 -10.61 20.07 -20.48
C ILE A 154 -11.68 21.01 -21.04
N SER A 155 -12.92 20.92 -20.53
CA SER A 155 -14.02 21.81 -20.91
C SER A 155 -13.83 23.20 -20.30
N GLU A 156 -13.53 23.26 -19.00
CA GLU A 156 -13.27 24.49 -18.28
C GLU A 156 -12.22 24.24 -17.18
N HIS A 157 -11.40 25.24 -16.87
CA HIS A 157 -10.48 25.21 -15.75
C HIS A 157 -10.62 26.47 -14.90
N LYS A 158 -10.88 26.26 -13.61
CA LYS A 158 -10.99 27.32 -12.62
C LYS A 158 -9.75 27.31 -11.73
N PRO A 159 -8.90 28.36 -11.79
CA PRO A 159 -7.71 28.41 -10.95
C PRO A 159 -8.09 28.45 -9.47
N GLU A 160 -7.19 27.92 -8.64
CA GLU A 160 -7.28 28.10 -7.20
C GLU A 160 -7.31 29.60 -6.88
N ALA A 161 -8.29 30.00 -6.08
CA ALA A 161 -8.46 31.38 -5.67
C ALA A 161 -8.81 31.39 -4.19
N VAL A 162 -8.27 32.37 -3.47
CA VAL A 162 -8.69 32.62 -2.09
C VAL A 162 -10.18 32.94 -2.11
N GLU A 163 -10.95 32.16 -1.37
CA GLU A 163 -12.38 32.45 -1.25
C GLU A 163 -12.58 33.85 -0.65
N PRO A 164 -13.46 34.68 -1.23
CA PRO A 164 -13.75 36.00 -0.68
C PRO A 164 -14.16 35.90 0.79
N LEU A 165 -13.70 36.85 1.61
CA LEU A 165 -14.00 36.88 3.04
C LEU A 165 -15.50 36.68 3.31
N GLU A 166 -16.38 37.29 2.52
CA GLU A 166 -17.84 37.16 2.67
C GLU A 166 -18.36 35.72 2.57
N LYS A 167 -17.70 34.84 1.81
CA LYS A 167 -18.07 33.42 1.70
C LYS A 167 -17.62 32.59 2.89
N VAL A 168 -16.44 32.91 3.45
CA VAL A 168 -15.84 32.16 4.57
C VAL A 168 -16.03 32.83 5.93
N LYS A 169 -16.68 33.99 5.98
CA LYS A 169 -16.84 34.82 7.19
C LYS A 169 -17.51 34.07 8.33
N ALA A 170 -18.57 33.33 8.03
CA ALA A 170 -19.29 32.55 9.05
C ALA A 170 -18.37 31.51 9.69
N GLN A 171 -17.64 30.74 8.87
CA GLN A 171 -16.67 29.76 9.34
C GLN A 171 -15.56 30.40 10.18
N ILE A 172 -14.98 31.52 9.73
CA ILE A 172 -13.95 32.24 10.49
C ILE A 172 -14.49 32.71 11.85
N ILE A 173 -15.71 33.28 11.87
CA ILE A 173 -16.33 33.74 13.11
C ILE A 173 -16.50 32.57 14.08
N ASP A 174 -16.96 31.41 13.60
CA ASP A 174 -17.19 30.25 14.45
C ASP A 174 -15.87 29.66 14.98
N THR A 175 -14.83 29.59 14.14
CA THR A 175 -13.47 29.22 14.58
C THR A 175 -12.96 30.18 15.64
N LEU A 176 -13.04 31.50 15.42
CA LEU A 176 -12.57 32.49 16.38
C LEU A 176 -13.36 32.48 17.69
N LYS A 177 -14.67 32.20 17.64
CA LYS A 177 -15.48 32.01 18.86
C LYS A 177 -15.02 30.78 19.62
N HIS A 178 -14.80 29.66 18.94
CA HIS A 178 -14.31 28.44 19.57
C HIS A 178 -12.94 28.67 20.21
N ASP A 179 -11.98 29.28 19.49
CA ASP A 179 -10.65 29.57 20.02
C ASP A 179 -10.70 30.46 21.28
N LYS A 180 -11.52 31.52 21.25
CA LYS A 180 -11.71 32.40 22.42
C LYS A 180 -12.37 31.67 23.58
N ALA A 181 -13.36 30.82 23.32
CA ALA A 181 -14.01 30.02 24.35
C ALA A 181 -13.02 29.06 24.99
N THR A 182 -12.19 28.38 24.20
CA THR A 182 -11.13 27.49 24.69
C THR A 182 -10.08 28.23 25.51
N GLN A 183 -9.63 29.41 25.08
CA GLN A 183 -8.71 30.26 25.86
C GLN A 183 -9.33 30.68 27.20
N GLN A 184 -10.61 31.07 27.21
CA GLN A 184 -11.32 31.42 28.44
C GLN A 184 -11.49 30.22 29.36
N ALA A 185 -11.81 29.03 28.82
CA ALA A 185 -11.91 27.79 29.58
C ALA A 185 -10.57 27.42 30.23
N LYS A 186 -9.44 27.53 29.51
CA LYS A 186 -8.09 27.32 30.07
C LYS A 186 -7.80 28.29 31.21
N ALA A 187 -8.03 29.59 31.00
CA ALA A 187 -7.81 30.59 32.03
C ALA A 187 -8.70 30.38 33.27
N GLN A 188 -9.94 29.91 33.08
CA GLN A 188 -10.83 29.54 34.19
C GLN A 188 -10.35 28.27 34.90
N ALA A 189 -9.94 27.25 34.16
CA ALA A 189 -9.39 26.01 34.71
C ALA A 189 -8.12 26.28 35.51
N ASP A 190 -7.22 27.15 35.06
CA ASP A 190 -6.01 27.54 35.79
C ASP A 190 -6.32 28.24 37.12
N LYS A 191 -7.32 29.13 37.12
CA LYS A 191 -7.80 29.79 38.36
C LYS A 191 -8.38 28.78 39.33
N LEU A 192 -9.26 27.91 38.86
CA LEU A 192 -9.86 26.86 39.68
C LEU A 192 -8.80 25.88 40.19
N LEU A 193 -7.82 25.52 39.36
CA LEU A 193 -6.70 24.66 39.73
C LEU A 193 -5.90 25.25 40.89
N ALA A 194 -5.66 26.56 40.89
CA ALA A 194 -4.96 27.23 41.98
C ALA A 194 -5.73 27.14 43.30
N ASP A 195 -7.05 27.38 43.29
CA ASP A 195 -7.90 27.25 44.47
C ASP A 195 -8.04 25.80 44.94
N LEU A 196 -8.11 24.84 44.01
CA LEU A 196 -8.16 23.40 44.30
C LEU A 196 -6.88 22.88 44.94
N LYS A 197 -5.72 23.33 44.45
CA LYS A 197 -4.41 23.07 45.07
C LYS A 197 -4.29 23.69 46.47
N ALA A 198 -5.00 24.79 46.73
CA ALA A 198 -5.13 25.38 48.06
C ALA A 198 -6.16 24.68 48.96
N GLY A 199 -6.79 23.59 48.50
CA GLY A 199 -7.74 22.78 49.27
C GLY A 199 -9.18 23.28 49.24
N LYS A 200 -9.51 24.31 48.45
CA LYS A 200 -10.87 24.87 48.36
C LYS A 200 -11.69 24.12 47.32
N GLN A 201 -12.32 23.01 47.68
CA GLN A 201 -13.10 22.22 46.72
C GLN A 201 -14.48 22.81 46.36
N ASP A 202 -15.01 23.71 47.19
CA ASP A 202 -16.31 24.35 46.94
C ASP A 202 -16.33 25.22 45.66
N VAL A 203 -15.15 25.60 45.15
CA VAL A 203 -15.00 26.37 43.89
C VAL A 203 -15.54 25.60 42.67
N LEU A 204 -15.56 24.26 42.70
CA LEU A 204 -16.14 23.45 41.63
C LEU A 204 -17.64 23.67 41.54
N LYS A 205 -18.35 23.60 42.68
CA LYS A 205 -19.80 23.84 42.74
C LYS A 205 -20.14 25.28 42.38
N ALA A 206 -19.35 26.24 42.84
CA ALA A 206 -19.53 27.66 42.48
C ALA A 206 -19.34 27.91 40.98
N ALA A 207 -18.48 27.13 40.32
CA ALA A 207 -18.29 27.16 38.87
C ALA A 207 -19.30 26.28 38.10
N GLY A 208 -20.25 25.63 38.78
CA GLY A 208 -21.22 24.72 38.15
C GLY A 208 -20.61 23.41 37.63
N LEU A 209 -19.40 23.06 38.08
CA LEU A 209 -18.68 21.86 37.66
C LEU A 209 -18.96 20.69 38.61
N THR A 210 -19.04 19.50 38.03
CA THR A 210 -19.17 18.23 38.77
C THR A 210 -18.09 17.27 38.32
N LEU A 211 -17.51 16.53 39.27
CA LEU A 211 -16.57 15.47 38.94
C LEU A 211 -17.35 14.28 38.39
N SER A 212 -16.78 13.65 37.36
CA SER A 212 -17.25 12.35 36.87
C SER A 212 -16.95 11.25 37.89
N ALA A 213 -17.53 10.06 37.67
CA ALA A 213 -17.24 8.90 38.50
C ALA A 213 -15.74 8.55 38.43
N SER A 214 -15.15 8.18 39.57
CA SER A 214 -13.75 7.78 39.65
C SER A 214 -13.46 6.61 38.71
N LYS A 215 -12.43 6.75 37.88
CA LYS A 215 -11.99 5.75 36.90
C LYS A 215 -10.58 5.28 37.27
N THR A 216 -10.35 3.98 37.21
CA THR A 216 -8.99 3.43 37.30
C THR A 216 -8.38 3.41 35.90
N VAL A 217 -7.20 3.98 35.76
CA VAL A 217 -6.45 4.08 34.50
C VAL A 217 -5.03 3.56 34.67
N ASP A 218 -4.45 3.04 33.60
CA ASP A 218 -3.06 2.60 33.54
C ASP A 218 -2.22 3.50 32.61
N ARG A 219 -0.89 3.32 32.63
CA ARG A 219 0.03 4.13 31.83
C ARG A 219 -0.01 3.80 30.33
N ASN A 220 -0.63 2.69 29.94
CA ASN A 220 -0.69 2.23 28.56
C ASN A 220 -1.94 2.73 27.83
N THR A 221 -2.84 3.44 28.52
CA THR A 221 -4.01 4.05 27.87
C THR A 221 -3.59 5.21 26.96
N GLN A 222 -4.28 5.35 25.82
CA GLN A 222 -4.12 6.50 24.92
C GLN A 222 -5.01 7.70 25.31
N ASP A 223 -5.59 7.69 26.51
CA ASP A 223 -6.46 8.75 27.01
C ASP A 223 -5.60 9.93 27.49
N PRO A 224 -5.70 11.13 26.88
CA PRO A 224 -4.89 12.28 27.29
C PRO A 224 -5.13 12.70 28.75
N VAL A 225 -6.34 12.46 29.27
CA VAL A 225 -6.67 12.73 30.68
C VAL A 225 -5.92 11.78 31.60
N ALA A 226 -5.81 10.50 31.23
CA ALA A 226 -5.04 9.52 31.98
C ALA A 226 -3.55 9.85 31.97
N GLN A 227 -3.00 10.25 30.82
CA GLN A 227 -1.59 10.66 30.72
C GLN A 227 -1.29 11.88 31.60
N ALA A 228 -2.16 12.89 31.58
CA ALA A 228 -2.03 14.04 32.47
C ALA A 228 -2.10 13.63 33.94
N ALA A 229 -3.01 12.71 34.30
CA ALA A 229 -3.10 12.18 35.67
C ALA A 229 -1.78 11.54 36.14
N PHE A 230 -1.07 10.80 35.26
CA PHE A 230 0.22 10.19 35.61
C PHE A 230 1.39 11.18 35.73
N ASN A 231 1.25 12.40 35.21
CA ASN A 231 2.24 13.48 35.35
C ASN A 231 2.04 14.31 36.63
N LEU A 232 0.94 14.10 37.36
CA LEU A 232 0.67 14.79 38.61
C LEU A 232 1.46 14.19 39.78
N PRO A 233 1.77 15.00 40.81
CA PRO A 233 2.37 14.48 42.04
C PRO A 233 1.47 13.41 42.67
N GLN A 234 2.07 12.45 43.38
CA GLN A 234 1.29 11.45 44.11
C GLN A 234 0.40 12.14 45.17
N PRO A 235 -0.88 11.76 45.27
CA PRO A 235 -1.77 12.33 46.28
C PRO A 235 -1.31 11.96 47.70
N GLU A 236 -1.44 12.90 48.62
CA GLU A 236 -1.29 12.63 50.06
C GLU A 236 -2.61 12.06 50.60
N ASP A 237 -2.57 11.38 51.76
CA ASP A 237 -3.78 10.86 52.41
C ASP A 237 -4.84 11.96 52.57
N ASN A 238 -6.02 11.71 52.00
CA ASN A 238 -7.17 12.63 51.94
C ASN A 238 -6.94 13.96 51.19
N LYS A 239 -5.92 14.06 50.32
CA LYS A 239 -5.72 15.22 49.42
C LYS A 239 -5.48 14.76 47.98
N PRO A 240 -6.51 14.85 47.10
CA PRO A 240 -6.33 14.58 45.69
C PRO A 240 -5.30 15.51 45.06
N SER A 241 -4.50 14.98 44.14
CA SER A 241 -3.64 15.81 43.29
C SER A 241 -4.43 16.34 42.11
N TRP A 242 -4.43 17.66 41.96
CA TRP A 242 -5.20 18.35 40.92
C TRP A 242 -4.32 18.75 39.73
N GLY A 243 -4.88 18.61 38.54
CA GLY A 243 -4.31 19.03 37.27
C GLY A 243 -5.35 19.52 36.28
N VAL A 244 -4.87 19.98 35.13
CA VAL A 244 -5.69 20.34 33.96
C VAL A 244 -5.20 19.50 32.79
N SER A 245 -6.13 19.02 31.97
CA SER A 245 -5.87 18.33 30.72
C SER A 245 -6.86 18.75 29.65
N GLU A 246 -6.72 18.20 28.46
CA GLU A 246 -7.74 18.21 27.41
C GLU A 246 -8.28 16.79 27.22
N ASP A 247 -9.56 16.64 26.92
CA ASP A 247 -10.14 15.36 26.51
C ASP A 247 -9.89 15.08 25.02
N MET A 248 -10.36 13.93 24.54
CA MET A 248 -10.21 13.55 23.12
C MET A 248 -10.96 14.47 22.15
N GLN A 249 -11.94 15.25 22.64
CA GLN A 249 -12.68 16.23 21.86
C GLN A 249 -12.05 17.64 21.93
N GLY A 250 -10.95 17.82 22.67
CA GLY A 250 -10.28 19.10 22.85
C GLY A 250 -10.92 20.00 23.92
N ASN A 251 -11.82 19.47 24.74
CA ASN A 251 -12.38 20.24 25.85
C ASN A 251 -11.39 20.29 27.00
N VAL A 252 -11.29 21.45 27.65
CA VAL A 252 -10.45 21.64 28.84
C VAL A 252 -11.14 20.98 30.05
N VAL A 253 -10.43 20.08 30.72
CA VAL A 253 -10.94 19.33 31.88
C VAL A 253 -10.03 19.46 33.09
N LEU A 254 -10.64 19.52 34.28
CA LEU A 254 -9.93 19.40 35.56
C LEU A 254 -9.81 17.92 35.93
N VAL A 255 -8.62 17.52 36.37
CA VAL A 255 -8.28 16.14 36.70
C VAL A 255 -7.95 16.06 38.19
N ALA A 256 -8.61 15.14 38.90
CA ALA A 256 -8.29 14.78 40.28
C ALA A 256 -7.72 13.36 40.31
N VAL A 257 -6.57 13.21 40.95
CA VAL A 257 -5.97 11.91 41.24
C VAL A 257 -6.15 11.62 42.71
N ASP A 258 -7.11 10.75 43.03
CA ASP A 258 -7.46 10.38 44.41
C ASP A 258 -6.46 9.39 45.01
N LYS A 259 -6.00 8.42 44.21
CA LYS A 259 -5.14 7.34 44.68
C LYS A 259 -4.24 6.82 43.57
N VAL A 260 -2.96 6.63 43.89
CA VAL A 260 -2.01 5.91 43.04
C VAL A 260 -1.78 4.53 43.65
N SER A 261 -2.04 3.48 42.86
CA SER A 261 -1.73 2.10 43.25
C SER A 261 -0.45 1.66 42.55
N THR A 262 0.51 1.14 43.31
CA THR A 262 1.72 0.55 42.72
C THR A 262 1.33 -0.71 41.97
N GLY A 263 1.75 -0.81 40.70
CA GLY A 263 1.64 -2.05 39.95
C GLY A 263 2.48 -3.12 40.65
N THR A 264 1.87 -4.27 40.92
CA THR A 264 2.61 -5.47 41.32
C THR A 264 2.75 -6.35 40.09
N MET A 265 3.99 -6.70 39.73
CA MET A 265 4.20 -7.73 38.71
C MET A 265 4.04 -9.09 39.37
N PRO A 266 3.08 -9.93 38.95
CA PRO A 266 2.98 -11.29 39.44
C PRO A 266 4.29 -12.05 39.20
N GLN A 267 4.68 -12.91 40.13
CA GLN A 267 5.96 -13.65 40.04
C GLN A 267 6.09 -14.45 38.74
N ALA A 268 4.97 -14.95 38.20
CA ALA A 268 4.93 -15.63 36.90
C ALA A 268 5.43 -14.73 35.76
N GLN A 269 5.03 -13.47 35.73
CA GLN A 269 5.40 -12.51 34.69
C GLN A 269 6.87 -12.10 34.82
N ILE A 270 7.38 -11.99 36.05
CA ILE A 270 8.82 -11.79 36.32
C ILE A 270 9.62 -12.98 35.78
N ASN A 271 9.18 -14.21 36.06
CA ASN A 271 9.87 -15.43 35.60
C ASN A 271 9.91 -15.51 34.06
N GLU A 272 8.82 -15.13 33.39
CA GLU A 272 8.73 -15.10 31.94
C GLU A 272 9.67 -14.05 31.33
N MET A 273 9.72 -12.85 31.91
CA MET A 273 10.66 -11.80 31.52
C MET A 273 12.12 -12.24 31.72
N VAL A 274 12.44 -12.85 32.87
CA VAL A 274 13.77 -13.38 33.16
C VAL A 274 14.15 -14.46 32.15
N LYS A 275 13.21 -15.36 31.80
CA LYS A 275 13.43 -16.39 30.78
C LYS A 275 13.73 -15.77 29.41
N GLY A 276 12.96 -14.76 28.99
CA GLY A 276 13.19 -14.03 27.74
C GLY A 276 14.55 -13.33 27.69
N VAL A 277 14.92 -12.60 28.74
CA VAL A 277 16.24 -11.94 28.84
C VAL A 277 17.38 -12.96 28.84
N THR A 278 17.20 -14.08 29.55
CA THR A 278 18.21 -15.15 29.61
C THR A 278 18.40 -15.80 28.24
N GLN A 279 17.32 -16.09 27.51
CA GLN A 279 17.37 -16.64 26.16
C GLN A 279 18.05 -15.69 25.18
N ASN A 280 17.71 -14.39 25.23
CA ASN A 280 18.33 -13.39 24.39
C ASN A 280 19.84 -13.27 24.66
N ASN A 281 20.24 -13.23 25.94
CA ASN A 281 21.65 -13.19 26.32
C ASN A 281 22.40 -14.47 25.91
N ALA A 282 21.77 -15.64 26.02
CA ALA A 282 22.35 -16.90 25.56
C ALA A 282 22.56 -16.91 24.05
N GLN A 283 21.61 -16.37 23.28
CA GLN A 283 21.73 -16.24 21.83
C GLN A 283 22.86 -15.27 21.45
N LEU A 284 22.95 -14.11 22.09
CA LEU A 284 24.05 -13.16 21.89
C LEU A 284 25.42 -13.79 22.22
N ALA A 285 25.52 -14.50 23.34
CA ALA A 285 26.75 -15.18 23.74
C ALA A 285 27.14 -16.29 22.76
N PHE A 286 26.16 -17.05 22.26
CA PHE A 286 26.37 -18.10 21.26
C PHE A 286 26.82 -17.54 19.92
N GLU A 287 26.19 -16.47 19.43
CA GLU A 287 26.62 -15.76 18.21
C GLU A 287 28.04 -15.20 18.37
N ALA A 288 28.36 -14.57 19.50
CA ALA A 288 29.70 -14.08 19.78
C ALA A 288 30.75 -15.21 19.82
N LEU A 289 30.40 -16.35 20.42
CA LEU A 289 31.25 -17.55 20.43
C LEU A 289 31.48 -18.09 19.01
N LEU A 290 30.42 -18.21 18.20
CA LEU A 290 30.55 -18.66 16.80
C LEU A 290 31.41 -17.70 15.97
N GLN A 291 31.23 -16.38 16.15
CA GLN A 291 32.07 -15.38 15.48
C GLN A 291 33.54 -15.51 15.89
N ASN A 292 33.81 -15.68 17.19
CA ASN A 292 35.17 -15.86 17.69
C ASN A 292 35.81 -17.15 17.15
N LEU A 293 35.11 -18.28 17.25
CA LEU A 293 35.57 -19.57 16.72
C LEU A 293 35.80 -19.52 15.20
N ARG A 294 34.93 -18.83 14.45
CA ARG A 294 35.11 -18.65 13.00
C ARG A 294 36.34 -17.80 12.68
N LYS A 295 36.66 -16.81 13.51
CA LYS A 295 37.84 -15.94 13.37
C LYS A 295 39.15 -16.70 13.67
N GLU A 296 39.13 -17.59 14.65
CA GLU A 296 40.32 -18.38 15.06
C GLU A 296 40.51 -19.66 14.24
N ALA A 297 39.43 -20.17 13.62
CA ALA A 297 39.51 -21.36 12.78
C ALA A 297 40.23 -21.09 11.45
N LYS A 298 41.10 -22.03 11.05
CA LYS A 298 41.69 -22.05 9.71
C LYS A 298 40.68 -22.59 8.69
N ILE A 299 39.82 -21.71 8.17
CA ILE A 299 38.78 -22.09 7.21
C ILE A 299 39.33 -21.97 5.78
N LYS A 300 39.34 -23.07 5.03
CA LYS A 300 39.63 -23.09 3.60
C LYS A 300 38.32 -23.05 2.81
N TYR A 301 38.10 -21.98 2.06
CA TYR A 301 36.97 -21.88 1.13
C TYR A 301 37.35 -22.47 -0.23
N GLY A 302 36.42 -23.19 -0.88
CA GLY A 302 36.57 -23.63 -2.26
C GLY A 302 36.52 -22.44 -3.24
N ALA A 303 37.05 -22.62 -4.45
CA ALA A 303 37.27 -21.55 -5.43
C ALA A 303 36.02 -20.70 -5.78
N ALA A 304 34.81 -21.27 -5.67
CA ALA A 304 33.57 -20.54 -5.95
C ALA A 304 33.15 -19.53 -4.85
N ALA A 305 33.59 -19.71 -3.61
CA ALA A 305 33.20 -18.86 -2.48
C ALA A 305 34.16 -17.69 -2.22
N GLN A 306 35.35 -17.69 -2.84
CA GLN A 306 36.34 -16.61 -2.72
C GLN A 306 36.04 -15.38 -3.59
N GLN A 307 35.11 -15.49 -4.56
CA GLN A 307 34.73 -14.40 -5.46
C GLN A 307 33.60 -13.48 -4.95
N MET A 308 32.98 -13.80 -3.80
CA MET A 308 31.85 -13.03 -3.25
C MET A 308 32.12 -12.39 -1.88
N GLN A 309 33.39 -12.19 -1.50
CA GLN A 309 33.76 -11.31 -0.38
C GLN A 309 34.34 -10.00 -0.89
#